data_AF-A0A6N8BA13-F1
#
_entry.id   AF-A0A6N8BA13-F1
#
_cell.length_a   1.000
_cell.length_b   1.000
_cell.length_c   1.000
_cell.angle_alpha   90.00
_cell.angle_beta   90.00
_cell.angle_gamma   90.00
#
_symmetry.space_group_name_H-M   'P 1'
#
loop_
_entity.id
_entity.type
_entity.pdbx_description
1 polymer ?
#
loop_
_entity_poly.entity_id
_entity_poly.type
_entity_poly.pdbx_seq_one_letter_code
_entity_poly.pdbx_strand_id
1 'polypeptide(L)'
;MDRMPLITLLLYSIPEELLIFTFGLIILGQKVHFPRVLGTSVLAAVGTYFIRLLPLPFGFNAIISVALIIVLFMVLFKMNFKQAFLATLLCTSTLLALENSVTLLLEMQLGLSIEKIWQEPLLRTLIGWPNLFIFAFVTWFIYKKRIRLNIVK
;
A
#
# COMPACT_ATOMS: atom_id res chain seq x y z
N MET A 1 15.55 -6.18 -16.23
CA MET A 1 14.91 -4.85 -16.08
C MET A 1 13.43 -5.04 -16.35
N ASP A 2 12.70 -5.56 -15.36
CA ASP A 2 11.28 -5.85 -15.51
C ASP A 2 10.51 -4.53 -15.51
N ARG A 3 10.14 -4.08 -16.70
CA ARG A 3 9.20 -2.98 -16.85
C ARG A 3 7.87 -3.47 -16.32
N MET A 4 7.50 -2.97 -15.14
CA MET A 4 6.17 -3.16 -14.61
C MET A 4 5.18 -2.64 -15.68
N PRO A 5 4.28 -3.48 -16.21
CA PRO A 5 3.33 -3.06 -17.22
C PRO A 5 2.52 -1.87 -16.69
N LEU A 6 2.24 -0.88 -17.53
CA LEU A 6 1.34 0.24 -17.17
C LEU A 6 -0.02 -0.28 -16.67
N ILE A 7 -0.44 -1.45 -17.15
CA ILE A 7 -1.62 -2.18 -16.70
C ILE A 7 -1.51 -2.57 -15.22
N THR A 8 -0.36 -3.07 -14.76
CA THR A 8 -0.16 -3.41 -13.35
C THR A 8 -0.13 -2.14 -12.48
N LEU A 9 0.43 -1.05 -12.99
CA LEU A 9 0.39 0.23 -12.28
C LEU A 9 -1.06 0.69 -12.03
N LEU A 10 -1.89 0.68 -13.08
CA LEU A 10 -3.27 1.15 -12.98
C LEU A 10 -4.17 0.19 -12.20
N LEU A 11 -4.05 -1.12 -12.44
CA LEU A 11 -4.96 -2.13 -11.87
C LEU A 11 -4.58 -2.58 -10.47
N TYR A 12 -3.31 -2.44 -10.07
CA TYR A 12 -2.84 -2.91 -8.76
C TYR A 12 -2.39 -1.75 -7.88
N SER A 13 -1.47 -0.91 -8.35
CA SER A 13 -0.88 0.14 -7.51
C SER A 13 -1.88 1.24 -7.13
N ILE A 14 -2.81 1.63 -8.00
CA ILE A 14 -3.85 2.62 -7.61
C ILE A 14 -4.76 2.07 -6.50
N PRO A 15 -5.37 0.88 -6.61
CA PRO A 15 -6.14 0.29 -5.52
C PRO A 15 -5.35 0.11 -4.22
N GLU A 16 -4.08 -0.30 -4.32
CA GLU A 16 -3.17 -0.45 -3.19
C GLU A 16 -2.99 0.88 -2.43
N GLU A 17 -2.61 1.94 -3.14
CA GLU A 17 -2.44 3.28 -2.56
C GLU A 17 -3.76 3.81 -2.00
N LEU A 18 -4.90 3.51 -2.65
CA LEU A 18 -6.23 3.86 -2.14
C LEU A 18 -6.50 3.23 -0.79
N LEU A 19 -6.16 1.96 -0.62
CA LEU A 19 -6.30 1.28 0.67
C LEU A 19 -5.36 1.86 1.71
N ILE A 20 -4.10 2.17 1.37
CA ILE A 20 -3.14 2.78 2.29
C ILE A 20 -3.66 4.11 2.84
N PHE A 21 -4.08 5.04 1.97
CA PHE A 21 -4.60 6.34 2.43
C PHE A 21 -5.91 6.19 3.21
N THR A 22 -6.79 5.28 2.78
CA THR A 22 -8.07 5.03 3.47
C THR A 22 -7.84 4.44 4.86
N PHE A 23 -7.00 3.41 4.98
CA PHE A 23 -6.65 2.76 6.25
C PHE A 23 -5.96 3.74 7.20
N GLY A 24 -4.98 4.50 6.72
CA GLY A 24 -4.26 5.49 7.54
C GLY A 24 -5.18 6.55 8.12
N LEU A 25 -6.15 7.04 7.35
CA LEU A 25 -7.17 7.97 7.84
C LEU A 25 -8.11 7.32 8.87
N ILE A 26 -8.58 6.10 8.60
CA ILE A 26 -9.52 5.39 9.47
C ILE A 26 -8.88 5.08 10.82
N ILE A 27 -7.65 4.56 10.84
CA ILE A 27 -6.94 4.21 12.08
C ILE A 27 -6.72 5.43 12.98
N LEU A 28 -6.44 6.58 12.37
CA LEU A 28 -6.27 7.84 13.10
C LEU A 28 -7.60 8.55 13.39
N GLY A 29 -8.74 7.93 13.06
CA GLY A 29 -10.07 8.48 13.31
C GLY A 29 -10.41 9.70 12.46
N GLN A 30 -9.67 9.95 11.38
CA GLN A 30 -9.88 11.07 10.47
C GLN A 30 -11.04 10.78 9.49
N LYS A 31 -11.68 11.84 9.00
CA LYS A 31 -12.76 11.71 8.02
C LYS A 31 -12.19 11.31 6.65
N VAL A 32 -12.73 10.25 6.07
CA VAL A 32 -12.38 9.80 4.72
C VAL A 32 -13.19 10.61 3.71
N HIS A 33 -12.51 11.45 2.93
CA HIS A 33 -13.13 12.17 1.81
C HIS A 33 -12.72 11.52 0.49
N PHE A 34 -13.57 10.64 -0.03
CA PHE A 34 -13.23 9.74 -1.14
C PHE A 34 -12.60 10.44 -2.37
N PRO A 35 -13.12 11.56 -2.89
CA PRO A 35 -12.48 12.27 -4.02
C PRO A 35 -11.05 12.73 -3.72
N ARG A 36 -10.77 13.11 -2.47
CA ARG A 36 -9.44 13.56 -2.05
C ARG A 36 -8.51 12.37 -1.92
N VAL A 37 -8.98 11.27 -1.33
CA VAL A 37 -8.23 10.01 -1.24
C VAL A 37 -7.87 9.50 -2.62
N LEU A 38 -8.84 9.41 -3.53
CA LEU A 38 -8.61 8.94 -4.90
C LEU A 38 -7.55 9.79 -5.61
N GLY A 39 -7.66 11.12 -5.52
CA GLY A 39 -6.65 12.02 -6.10
C GLY A 39 -5.25 11.81 -5.51
N THR A 40 -5.16 11.67 -4.19
CA THR A 40 -3.88 11.39 -3.52
C THR A 40 -3.30 10.04 -3.92
N SER A 41 -4.12 9.00 -4.04
CA SER A 41 -3.68 7.66 -4.44
C SER A 41 -3.16 7.61 -5.86
N VAL A 42 -3.79 8.33 -6.79
CA VAL A 42 -3.29 8.46 -8.17
C VAL A 42 -1.93 9.18 -8.17
N LEU A 43 -1.80 10.27 -7.42
CA LEU A 43 -0.52 10.99 -7.30
C LEU A 43 0.57 10.11 -6.68
N ALA A 44 0.24 9.33 -5.65
CA ALA A 44 1.15 8.40 -5.02
C ALA A 44 1.60 7.31 -6.00
N ALA A 45 0.66 6.67 -6.70
CA ALA A 45 0.96 5.62 -7.68
C ALA A 45 1.86 6.14 -8.83
N VAL A 46 1.62 7.36 -9.31
CA VAL A 46 2.48 7.99 -10.31
C VAL A 46 3.86 8.30 -9.73
N GLY A 47 3.93 8.82 -8.51
CA GLY A 47 5.21 9.09 -7.84
C GLY A 47 6.03 7.81 -7.60
N THR A 48 5.40 6.74 -7.12
CA THR A 48 6.06 5.44 -6.90
C THR A 48 6.47 4.77 -8.20
N TYR A 49 5.72 4.97 -9.30
CA TYR A 49 6.17 4.56 -10.64
C TYR A 49 7.50 5.23 -10.99
N PHE A 50 7.59 6.56 -10.89
CA PHE A 50 8.84 7.26 -11.19
C PHE A 50 9.99 6.81 -10.28
N ILE A 51 9.73 6.62 -8.97
CA ILE A 51 10.73 6.10 -8.03
C ILE A 51 11.25 4.73 -8.49
N ARG A 52 10.38 3.82 -8.94
CA ARG A 52 10.76 2.49 -9.44
C ARG A 52 11.55 2.53 -10.75
N LEU A 53 11.46 3.62 -11.53
CA LEU A 53 12.28 3.82 -12.72
C LEU A 53 13.72 4.25 -12.39
N LEU A 54 13.97 4.80 -11.20
CA LEU A 54 15.35 5.12 -10.82
C LEU A 54 16.15 3.83 -10.64
N PRO A 55 17.42 3.80 -11.10
CA PRO A 55 18.33 2.66 -10.94
C PRO A 55 18.87 2.60 -9.51
N LEU A 56 17.98 2.58 -8.53
CA LEU A 56 18.32 2.48 -7.12
C LEU A 56 18.44 1.02 -6.69
N PRO A 57 19.31 0.73 -5.71
CA PRO A 57 19.39 -0.61 -5.13
C PRO A 57 18.04 -1.07 -4.57
N PHE A 58 17.85 -2.39 -4.54
CA PHE A 58 16.66 -2.99 -3.94
C PHE A 58 16.47 -2.48 -2.50
N GLY A 59 15.24 -2.10 -2.14
CA GLY A 59 14.91 -1.51 -0.83
C GLY A 59 14.95 0.02 -0.76
N PHE A 60 15.84 0.71 -1.50
CA PHE A 60 15.87 2.19 -1.49
C PHE A 60 14.60 2.80 -2.07
N ASN A 61 14.08 2.20 -3.14
CA ASN A 61 12.80 2.59 -3.73
C ASN A 61 11.64 2.53 -2.72
N ALA A 62 11.65 1.55 -1.81
CA ALA A 62 10.63 1.43 -0.78
C ALA A 62 10.74 2.55 0.26
N ILE A 63 11.96 2.88 0.72
CA ILE A 63 12.20 3.97 1.67
C ILE A 63 11.73 5.31 1.10
N ILE A 64 12.07 5.60 -0.16
CA ILE A 64 11.64 6.84 -0.83
C ILE A 64 10.12 6.86 -1.02
N SER A 65 9.50 5.73 -1.35
CA SER A 65 8.04 5.61 -1.45
C SER A 65 7.35 5.87 -0.12
N VAL A 66 7.90 5.36 1.00
CA VAL A 66 7.41 5.66 2.36
C VAL A 66 7.50 7.15 2.66
N ALA A 67 8.64 7.79 2.34
CA ALA A 67 8.80 9.23 2.52
C ALA A 67 7.78 10.03 1.69
N LEU A 68 7.52 9.62 0.44
CA LEU A 68 6.50 10.22 -0.42
C LEU A 68 5.10 10.11 0.22
N ILE A 69 4.71 8.94 0.73
CA ILE A 69 3.40 8.73 1.37
C ILE A 69 3.25 9.63 2.61
N ILE A 70 4.30 9.74 3.45
CA ILE A 70 4.29 10.64 4.62
C ILE A 70 4.05 12.09 4.19
N VAL A 71 4.77 12.56 3.17
CA VAL A 71 4.61 13.92 2.63
C VAL A 71 3.19 14.15 2.11
N LEU A 72 2.62 13.18 1.39
CA LEU A 72 1.25 13.26 0.89
C LEU A 72 0.21 13.32 2.02
N PHE A 73 0.40 12.55 3.10
CA PHE A 73 -0.43 12.66 4.31
C PHE A 73 -0.36 14.05 4.94
N MET A 74 0.84 14.61 5.06
CA MET A 74 1.04 15.94 5.65
C MET A 74 0.41 17.05 4.79
N VAL A 75 0.66 17.04 3.47
CA VAL A 75 0.25 18.12 2.57
C VAL A 75 -1.25 18.05 2.24
N LEU A 76 -1.77 16.88 1.89
CA LEU A 76 -3.14 16.75 1.37
C LEU A 76 -4.17 16.50 2.48
N PHE A 77 -3.76 15.88 3.58
CA PHE A 77 -4.64 15.60 4.72
C PHE A 77 -4.35 16.47 5.94
N LYS A 78 -3.39 17.39 5.86
CA LYS A 78 -3.01 18.32 6.94
C LYS A 78 -2.67 17.60 8.25
N MET A 79 -2.09 16.41 8.14
CA MET A 79 -1.63 15.63 9.29
C MET A 79 -0.32 16.20 9.84
N ASN A 80 -0.16 16.18 11.16
CA ASN A 80 1.14 16.45 11.77
C ASN A 80 2.12 15.31 11.46
N PHE A 81 3.42 15.59 11.48
CA PHE A 81 4.46 14.59 11.16
C PHE A 81 4.28 13.27 11.94
N LYS A 82 4.01 13.34 13.25
CA LYS A 82 3.76 12.14 14.08
C LYS A 82 2.58 11.29 13.58
N GLN A 83 1.48 11.94 13.20
CA GLN A 83 0.29 11.27 12.66
C GLN A 83 0.61 10.64 11.31
N ALA A 84 1.19 11.40 10.37
CA ALA A 84 1.54 10.91 9.05
C ALA A 84 2.54 9.74 9.11
N PHE A 85 3.55 9.85 9.98
CA PHE A 85 4.54 8.80 10.21
C PHE A 85 3.90 7.52 10.77
N LEU A 86 3.09 7.63 11.83
CA LEU A 86 2.40 6.48 12.44
C LEU A 86 1.40 5.83 11.47
N ALA A 87 0.61 6.63 10.75
CA ALA A 87 -0.29 6.10 9.73
C ALA A 87 0.48 5.32 8.67
N THR A 88 1.52 5.92 8.10
CA THR A 88 2.31 5.28 7.04
C THR A 88 2.95 4.00 7.56
N LEU A 89 3.58 4.03 8.74
CA LEU A 89 4.24 2.88 9.33
C LEU A 89 3.26 1.74 9.60
N LEU A 90 2.08 2.02 10.17
CA LEU A 90 1.07 0.99 10.40
C LEU A 90 0.51 0.43 9.10
N CYS A 91 0.26 1.27 8.09
CA CYS A 91 -0.21 0.82 6.78
C CYS A 91 0.82 -0.13 6.16
N THR A 92 2.07 0.31 6.03
CA THR A 92 3.12 -0.43 5.33
C THR A 92 3.51 -1.70 6.08
N SER A 93 3.56 -1.67 7.42
CA SER A 93 3.78 -2.87 8.23
C SER A 93 2.67 -3.89 8.04
N THR A 94 1.41 -3.43 8.06
CA THR A 94 0.23 -4.31 7.89
C THR A 94 0.22 -4.91 6.49
N LEU A 95 0.44 -4.09 5.47
CA LEU A 95 0.49 -4.53 4.07
C LEU A 95 1.63 -5.54 3.87
N LEU A 96 2.83 -5.26 4.37
CA LEU A 96 3.98 -6.17 4.27
C LEU A 96 3.72 -7.50 4.99
N ALA A 97 3.12 -7.46 6.18
CA ALA A 97 2.77 -8.67 6.92
C ALA A 97 1.74 -9.51 6.17
N LEU A 98 0.73 -8.87 5.56
CA LEU A 98 -0.27 -9.56 4.76
C LEU A 98 0.33 -10.13 3.47
N GLU A 99 1.14 -9.36 2.74
CA GLU A 99 1.82 -9.84 1.53
C GLU A 99 2.64 -11.09 1.81
N ASN A 100 3.47 -11.06 2.86
CA ASN A 100 4.30 -12.20 3.22
C ASN A 100 3.46 -13.42 3.65
N SER A 101 2.41 -13.19 4.45
CA SER A 101 1.54 -14.27 4.93
C SER A 101 0.76 -14.93 3.79
N VAL A 102 0.19 -14.12 2.89
CA VAL A 102 -0.59 -14.60 1.74
C VAL A 102 0.31 -15.30 0.74
N THR A 103 1.49 -14.75 0.46
CA THR A 103 2.46 -15.37 -0.46
C THR A 103 2.92 -16.73 0.08
N LEU A 104 3.27 -16.81 1.36
CA LEU A 104 3.66 -18.08 2.00
C LEU A 104 2.53 -19.13 1.95
N LEU A 105 1.29 -18.73 2.22
CA LEU A 105 0.13 -19.65 2.14
C LEU A 105 -0.08 -20.16 0.71
N LEU A 106 0.06 -19.29 -0.29
CA LEU A 106 -0.08 -19.67 -1.69
C LEU A 106 1.07 -20.58 -2.16
N GLU A 107 2.30 -20.34 -1.70
CA GLU A 107 3.44 -21.24 -1.94
C GLU A 107 3.17 -22.64 -1.41
N MET A 108 2.68 -22.75 -0.16
CA MET A 108 2.38 -24.04 0.47
C MET A 108 1.26 -24.80 -0.26
N GLN A 109 0.23 -24.10 -0.76
CA GLN A 109 -0.92 -24.74 -1.41
C GLN A 109 -0.70 -25.04 -2.90
N LEU A 110 0.00 -24.17 -3.62
CA LEU A 110 0.19 -24.28 -5.08
C LEU A 110 1.53 -24.93 -5.45
N GLY A 111 2.44 -25.14 -4.50
CA GLY A 111 3.78 -25.70 -4.75
C GLY A 111 4.63 -24.84 -5.69
N LEU A 112 4.27 -23.57 -5.86
CA LEU A 112 5.00 -22.63 -6.70
C LEU A 112 6.24 -22.13 -5.96
N SER A 113 7.42 -22.22 -6.59
CA SER A 113 8.62 -21.59 -6.02
C SER A 113 8.56 -20.07 -6.22
N ILE A 114 9.07 -19.33 -5.23
CA ILE A 114 9.26 -17.87 -5.28
C ILE A 114 9.91 -17.45 -6.60
N GLU A 115 10.88 -18.21 -7.08
CA GLU A 115 11.61 -17.91 -8.31
C GLU A 115 10.70 -17.82 -9.54
N LYS A 116 9.69 -18.68 -9.68
CA LYS A 116 8.73 -18.61 -10.79
C LYS A 116 7.79 -17.41 -10.67
N ILE A 117 7.37 -17.06 -9.46
CA ILE A 117 6.50 -15.90 -9.21
C ILE A 117 7.21 -14.61 -9.57
N TRP A 118 8.51 -14.53 -9.28
CA TRP A 118 9.33 -13.36 -9.59
C TRP A 118 9.69 -13.23 -11.07
N GLN A 119 9.74 -14.34 -11.82
CA GLN A 119 10.03 -14.34 -13.25
C GLN A 119 8.84 -13.94 -14.12
N GLU A 120 7.60 -14.12 -13.65
CA GLU A 120 6.39 -13.78 -14.41
C GLU A 120 5.59 -12.60 -13.81
N PRO A 121 5.64 -11.41 -14.44
CA PRO A 121 4.94 -10.21 -13.95
C PRO A 121 3.42 -10.36 -13.79
N LEU A 122 2.79 -11.18 -14.63
CA LEU A 122 1.36 -11.45 -14.57
C LEU A 122 0.99 -12.30 -13.35
N LEU A 123 1.75 -13.36 -13.07
CA LEU A 123 1.59 -14.18 -11.86
C LEU A 123 1.79 -13.34 -10.60
N ARG A 124 2.80 -12.48 -10.58
CA ARG A 124 3.04 -11.55 -9.47
C ARG A 124 1.86 -10.60 -9.24
N THR A 125 1.26 -10.09 -10.31
CA THR A 125 0.07 -9.23 -10.21
C THR A 125 -1.12 -10.02 -9.66
N LEU A 126 -1.37 -11.23 -10.19
CA LEU A 126 -2.49 -12.08 -9.78
C LEU A 126 -2.42 -12.49 -8.30
N ILE A 127 -1.21 -12.79 -7.80
CA ILE A 127 -0.96 -13.16 -6.41
C ILE A 127 -1.14 -11.97 -5.46
N GLY A 128 -0.91 -10.74 -5.94
CA GLY A 128 -1.19 -9.53 -5.16
C GLY A 128 -2.68 -9.28 -4.92
N TRP A 129 -3.57 -9.71 -5.82
CA TRP A 129 -5.01 -9.44 -5.69
C TRP A 129 -5.63 -10.01 -4.41
N PRO A 130 -5.40 -11.30 -4.05
CA PRO A 130 -5.82 -11.85 -2.76
C PRO A 130 -5.39 -10.99 -1.57
N ASN A 131 -4.15 -10.47 -1.59
CA ASN A 131 -3.66 -9.58 -0.55
C ASN A 131 -4.47 -8.27 -0.48
N LEU A 132 -4.73 -7.62 -1.62
CA LEU A 132 -5.57 -6.42 -1.66
C LEU A 132 -6.98 -6.66 -1.11
N PHE A 133 -7.60 -7.80 -1.43
CA PHE A 133 -8.92 -8.14 -0.90
C PHE A 133 -8.91 -8.31 0.63
N ILE A 134 -7.89 -8.98 1.17
CA ILE A 134 -7.74 -9.15 2.62
C ILE A 134 -7.48 -7.79 3.28
N PHE A 135 -6.61 -6.96 2.71
CA PHE A 135 -6.32 -5.64 3.26
C PHE A 135 -7.55 -4.72 3.23
N ALA A 136 -8.35 -4.77 2.16
CA ALA A 136 -9.64 -4.09 2.06
C ALA A 136 -10.62 -4.58 3.14
N PHE A 137 -10.68 -5.90 3.37
CA PHE A 137 -11.53 -6.48 4.40
C PHE A 137 -11.11 -6.04 5.82
N VAL A 138 -9.81 -6.05 6.11
CA VAL A 138 -9.25 -5.54 7.38
C VAL A 138 -9.59 -4.07 7.56
N THR A 139 -9.39 -3.24 6.53
CA THR A 139 -9.73 -1.82 6.54
C THR A 139 -11.22 -1.60 6.83
N TRP A 140 -12.10 -2.35 6.17
CA TRP A 140 -13.54 -2.29 6.38
C TRP A 140 -13.95 -2.74 7.79
N PHE A 141 -13.32 -3.80 8.30
CA PHE A 141 -13.58 -4.30 9.66
C PHE A 141 -13.22 -3.26 10.72
N ILE A 142 -12.05 -2.61 10.60
CA ILE A 142 -11.60 -1.53 11.48
C ILE A 142 -12.57 -0.34 11.42
N TYR A 143 -13.00 0.04 10.20
CA TYR A 143 -13.98 1.11 10.01
C TYR A 143 -15.29 0.81 10.74
N LYS A 144 -15.83 -0.41 10.57
CA LYS A 144 -17.10 -0.83 11.19
C LYS A 144 -17.01 -0.92 12.71
N LYS A 145 -15.89 -1.42 13.24
CA LYS A 145 -15.64 -1.52 14.69
C LYS A 145 -15.23 -0.18 15.33
N ARG A 146 -15.02 0.87 14.53
CA ARG A 146 -14.55 2.19 14.98
C ARG A 146 -13.29 2.11 15.85
N ILE A 147 -12.39 1.18 15.54
CA ILE A 147 -11.11 1.07 16.22
C ILE A 147 -10.27 2.28 15.82
N ARG A 148 -9.90 3.11 16.78
CA ARG A 148 -9.12 4.33 16.57
C ARG A 148 -7.95 4.34 17.52
N LEU A 149 -6.78 4.70 17.00
CA LEU A 149 -5.62 4.96 17.83
C LEU A 149 -5.80 6.33 18.48
N ASN A 150 -5.88 6.34 19.82
CA ASN A 150 -6.05 7.56 20.60
C ASN A 150 -4.71 8.28 20.81
N ILE A 151 -4.00 8.55 19.71
CA ILE A 151 -2.65 9.16 19.71
C ILE A 151 -2.73 10.69 19.53
N VAL A 152 -3.93 11.27 19.68
CA VAL A 152 -4.16 12.71 19.51
C VAL A 152 -5.09 13.21 20.61
N LYS A 153 -4.48 13.65 21.72
CA LYS A 153 -4.80 14.95 22.31
C LYS A 153 -3.70 15.91 21.87
#